data_AF-A0A923TGH5-F1
#
_entry.id   AF-A0A923TGH5-F1
#
_cell.length_a   1.000
_cell.length_b   1.000
_cell.length_c   1.000
_cell.angle_alpha   90.00
_cell.angle_beta   90.00
_cell.angle_gamma   90.00
#
_symmetry.space_group_name_H-M   'P 1'
#
loop_
_entity.id
_entity.type
_entity.pdbx_description
1 polymer ?
#
loop_
_entity_poly.entity_id
_entity_poly.type
_entity_poly.pdbx_seq_one_letter_code
_entity_poly.pdbx_strand_id
1 'polypeptide(L)'
;MGYSYEGVAFNLYAKPQAGGTTLYRCMAKIGGFHFGSPDAACEGSRGEGAYGYLRKEGAGAGAVLYRSLQRTSGDHLLITNPTEAKSNGYAIESELGNTAP
;
A
#
# COMPACT_ATOMS: atom_id res chain seq x y z
N MET A 1 24.33 9.21 -0.40
CA MET A 1 23.16 8.52 0.20
C MET A 1 22.18 8.27 -0.93
N GLY A 2 21.84 7.01 -1.17
CA GLY A 2 21.07 6.60 -2.35
C GLY A 2 20.11 5.47 -2.01
N TYR A 3 19.10 5.30 -2.85
CA TYR A 3 18.16 4.19 -2.75
C TYR A 3 18.80 2.94 -3.36
N SER A 4 18.75 1.83 -2.64
CA SER A 4 19.13 0.51 -3.15
C SER A 4 17.89 -0.26 -3.55
N TYR A 5 17.95 -0.96 -4.67
CA TYR A 5 16.88 -1.87 -5.05
C TYR A 5 16.98 -3.15 -4.22
N GLU A 6 15.96 -3.42 -3.42
CA GLU A 6 15.89 -4.60 -2.52
C GLU A 6 15.04 -5.74 -3.10
N GLY A 7 14.47 -5.55 -4.30
CA GLY A 7 13.59 -6.53 -4.94
C GLY A 7 12.18 -5.98 -5.19
N VAL A 8 11.33 -6.82 -5.78
CA VAL A 8 9.90 -6.55 -5.94
C VAL A 8 9.19 -7.00 -4.67
N ALA A 9 8.58 -6.06 -3.95
CA ALA A 9 7.79 -6.37 -2.75
C ALA A 9 6.44 -7.03 -3.09
N PHE A 10 5.78 -6.56 -4.15
CA PHE A 10 4.50 -7.09 -4.64
C PHE A 10 4.18 -6.57 -6.05
N ASN A 11 3.28 -7.25 -6.76
CA ASN A 11 2.74 -6.82 -8.05
C ASN A 11 1.32 -6.25 -7.90
N LEU A 12 0.99 -5.23 -8.68
CA LEU A 12 -0.38 -4.70 -8.79
C LEU A 12 -0.95 -4.99 -10.18
N TYR A 13 -2.28 -5.09 -10.29
CA TYR A 13 -2.92 -5.15 -11.60
C TYR A 13 -2.82 -3.79 -12.28
N ALA A 14 -2.57 -3.78 -13.60
CA ALA A 14 -2.50 -2.56 -14.41
C ALA A 14 -3.87 -2.01 -14.82
N LYS A 15 -4.95 -2.77 -14.63
CA LYS A 15 -6.33 -2.39 -14.97
C LYS A 15 -7.26 -2.62 -13.77
N PRO A 16 -8.35 -1.83 -13.64
CA PRO A 16 -9.35 -2.03 -12.60
C PRO A 16 -9.82 -3.48 -12.54
N GLN A 17 -9.94 -4.01 -11.32
CA GLN A 17 -10.48 -5.34 -11.07
C GLN A 17 -11.92 -5.21 -10.59
N ALA A 18 -12.80 -6.11 -11.02
CA ALA A 18 -14.20 -6.09 -10.61
C ALA A 18 -14.33 -6.23 -9.09
N GLY A 19 -14.95 -5.24 -8.44
CA GLY A 19 -15.08 -5.18 -6.98
C GLY A 19 -13.76 -5.03 -6.22
N GLY A 20 -12.67 -4.69 -6.93
CA GLY A 20 -11.34 -4.49 -6.37
C GLY A 20 -11.08 -3.07 -5.88
N THR A 21 -9.93 -2.89 -5.25
CA THR A 21 -9.49 -1.62 -4.69
C THR A 21 -8.53 -0.92 -5.66
N THR A 22 -8.71 0.38 -5.89
CA THR A 22 -7.69 1.19 -6.55
C THR A 22 -6.72 1.70 -5.49
N LEU A 23 -5.43 1.50 -5.71
CA LEU A 23 -4.39 2.04 -4.86
C LEU A 23 -3.84 3.30 -5.51
N TYR A 24 -3.79 4.41 -4.77
CA TYR A 24 -3.24 5.69 -5.20
C TYR A 24 -1.89 5.94 -4.57
N ARG A 25 -1.00 6.59 -5.31
CA ARG A 25 0.25 7.13 -4.76
C ARG A 25 -0.01 8.54 -4.27
N CYS A 26 0.30 8.77 -3.01
CA CYS A 26 0.06 10.02 -2.31
C CYS A 26 1.39 10.57 -1.80
N MET A 27 1.50 11.90 -1.76
CA MET A 27 2.64 12.60 -1.17
C MET A 27 2.17 13.34 0.08
N ALA A 28 2.74 12.98 1.24
CA ALA A 28 2.40 13.55 2.52
C ALA A 28 2.69 15.06 2.53
N LYS A 29 1.77 15.85 3.09
CA LYS A 29 1.94 17.32 3.20
C LYS A 29 3.13 17.71 4.06
N ILE A 30 3.39 16.91 5.09
CA ILE A 30 4.47 17.11 6.05
C ILE A 30 5.50 16.02 5.79
N GLY A 31 6.78 16.39 5.71
CA GLY A 31 7.88 15.45 5.47
C GLY A 31 8.09 15.06 4.01
N GLY A 32 7.07 15.21 3.13
CA GLY A 32 7.22 15.02 1.69
C GLY A 32 7.48 13.57 1.25
N PHE A 33 7.18 12.59 2.11
CA PHE A 33 7.32 11.17 1.78
C PHE A 33 6.11 10.65 1.02
N HIS A 34 6.34 9.60 0.24
CA HIS A 34 5.30 8.90 -0.50
C HIS A 34 4.65 7.82 0.35
N PHE A 35 3.35 7.63 0.17
CA PHE A 35 2.60 6.53 0.76
C PHE A 35 1.48 6.07 -0.17
N GLY A 36 0.96 4.86 0.08
CA GLY A 36 -0.17 4.30 -0.66
C GLY A 36 -1.49 4.46 0.09
N SER A 37 -2.55 4.85 -0.62
CA SER A 37 -3.89 4.97 -0.04
C SER A 37 -4.97 4.43 -0.97
N PRO A 38 -6.03 3.79 -0.45
CA PRO A 38 -7.22 3.48 -1.24
C PRO A 38 -8.14 4.71 -1.45
N ASP A 39 -7.91 5.80 -0.71
CA ASP A 39 -8.66 7.04 -0.86
C ASP A 39 -8.17 7.85 -2.08
N ALA A 40 -9.06 8.10 -3.02
CA ALA A 40 -8.77 8.92 -4.20
C ALA A 40 -8.45 10.38 -3.85
N ALA A 41 -8.88 10.87 -2.69
CA ALA A 41 -8.50 12.18 -2.15
C ALA A 41 -7.18 12.14 -1.35
N CYS A 42 -6.48 11.00 -1.31
CA CYS A 42 -5.21 10.82 -0.62
C CYS A 42 -5.24 11.24 0.86
N GLU A 43 -6.35 11.01 1.55
CA GLU A 43 -6.53 11.40 2.96
C GLU A 43 -6.28 12.90 3.16
N GLY A 44 -6.69 13.69 2.17
CA GLY A 44 -6.49 15.13 2.12
C GLY A 44 -5.06 15.57 1.76
N SER A 45 -4.13 14.64 1.49
CA SER A 45 -2.78 14.91 1.00
C SER A 45 -2.73 15.13 -0.52
N ARG A 46 -1.55 15.34 -1.09
CA ARG A 46 -1.40 15.54 -2.53
C ARG A 46 -1.42 14.19 -3.25
N GLY A 47 -2.43 13.98 -4.11
CA GLY A 47 -2.47 12.81 -5.00
C GLY A 47 -1.53 12.93 -6.19
N GLU A 48 -0.87 11.82 -6.53
CA GLU A 48 0.02 11.70 -7.68
C GLU A 48 -0.50 10.75 -8.75
N GLY A 49 -1.68 10.16 -8.52
CA GLY A 49 -2.38 9.30 -9.47
C GLY A 49 -2.56 7.86 -8.97
N ALA A 50 -3.23 7.05 -9.78
CA ALA A 50 -3.42 5.64 -9.51
C ALA A 50 -2.08 4.91 -9.64
N TYR A 51 -1.70 4.19 -8.58
CA TYR A 51 -0.50 3.38 -8.54
C TYR A 51 -0.74 1.99 -9.13
N GLY A 52 -1.95 1.46 -8.96
CA GLY A 52 -2.40 0.20 -9.52
C GLY A 52 -3.70 -0.28 -8.89
N TYR A 53 -4.07 -1.52 -9.17
CA TYR A 53 -5.32 -2.11 -8.69
C TYR A 53 -5.06 -3.42 -7.96
N LEU A 54 -5.91 -3.69 -6.97
CA LEU A 54 -5.97 -4.93 -6.20
C LEU A 54 -7.28 -5.64 -6.52
N ARG A 55 -7.31 -6.96 -6.44
CA ARG A 55 -8.58 -7.70 -6.44
C ARG A 55 -9.25 -7.57 -5.08
N LYS A 56 -10.56 -7.81 -5.06
CA LYS A 56 -11.30 -7.99 -3.81
C LYS A 56 -10.59 -9.03 -2.94
N GLU A 57 -10.57 -8.78 -1.63
CA GLU A 57 -10.07 -9.72 -0.64
C GLU A 57 -10.71 -11.12 -0.84
N GLY A 58 -9.88 -12.15 -0.80
CA GLY A 58 -10.27 -13.55 -0.99
C GLY A 58 -10.58 -13.96 -2.44
N ALA A 59 -10.47 -13.06 -3.43
CA ALA A 59 -10.88 -13.31 -4.81
C ALA A 59 -9.74 -13.78 -5.76
N GLY A 60 -8.59 -14.23 -5.25
CA GLY A 60 -7.49 -14.65 -6.13
C GLY A 60 -6.28 -15.28 -5.44
N ALA A 61 -5.32 -15.69 -6.26
CA ALA A 61 -4.09 -16.40 -5.85
C ALA A 61 -2.96 -15.48 -5.32
N GLY A 62 -3.09 -14.15 -5.46
CA GLY A 62 -2.10 -13.20 -4.92
C GLY A 62 -2.22 -13.06 -3.40
N ALA A 63 -1.15 -12.58 -2.75
CA ALA A 63 -1.16 -12.31 -1.32
C ALA A 63 -2.09 -11.13 -0.97
N VAL A 64 -2.61 -11.09 0.25
CA VAL A 64 -3.31 -9.90 0.75
C VAL A 64 -2.30 -8.78 0.94
N LEU A 65 -2.57 -7.60 0.41
CA LEU A 65 -1.80 -6.39 0.67
C LEU A 65 -2.39 -5.65 1.87
N TYR A 66 -1.54 -5.35 2.84
CA TYR A 66 -1.88 -4.60 4.04
C TYR A 66 -1.29 -3.21 3.98
N ARG A 67 -2.02 -2.23 4.51
CA ARG A 67 -1.45 -0.95 4.90
C ARG A 67 -1.15 -0.96 6.38
N SER A 68 0.06 -0.56 6.74
CA SER A 68 0.53 -0.52 8.12
C SER A 68 1.10 0.84 8.46
N LEU A 69 0.91 1.30 9.68
CA LEU A 69 1.42 2.60 10.18
C LEU A 69 2.35 2.39 11.37
N GLN A 70 3.52 3.01 11.28
CA GLN A 70 4.40 3.18 12.42
C GLN A 70 4.05 4.47 13.16
N ARG A 71 3.28 4.37 14.25
CA ARG A 71 2.71 5.54 14.96
C ARG A 71 3.74 6.57 15.43
N THR A 72 4.94 6.12 15.80
CA THR A 72 6.00 7.01 16.31
C THR A 72 6.58 7.89 15.21
N SER A 73 6.83 7.33 14.02
CA SER A 73 7.42 8.07 12.89
C SER A 73 6.38 8.64 11.93
N GLY A 74 5.14 8.12 11.96
CA GLY A 74 4.11 8.40 10.97
C GLY A 74 4.33 7.67 9.63
N ASP A 75 5.28 6.73 9.57
CA ASP A 75 5.63 6.04 8.34
C ASP A 75 4.59 4.99 7.95
N HIS A 76 4.29 4.90 6.66
CA HIS A 76 3.33 3.96 6.11
C HIS A 76 4.05 2.90 5.29
N LEU A 77 3.72 1.63 5.57
CA LEU A 77 4.27 0.48 4.87
C LEU A 77 3.15 -0.32 4.19
N LEU A 78 3.30 -0.53 2.88
CA LEU A 78 2.52 -1.52 2.14
C LEU A 78 3.27 -2.84 2.15
N ILE A 79 2.63 -3.90 2.64
CA ILE A 79 3.29 -5.18 2.89
C ILE A 79 2.31 -6.34 2.75
N THR A 80 2.81 -7.51 2.34
CA THR A 80 2.00 -8.74 2.21
C THR A 80 2.15 -9.68 3.41
N ASN A 81 3.18 -9.49 4.23
CA ASN A 81 3.42 -10.24 5.46
C ASN A 81 3.08 -9.37 6.69
N PRO A 82 1.87 -9.52 7.29
CA PRO A 82 1.48 -8.70 8.44
C PRO A 82 2.26 -9.04 9.71
N THR A 83 2.84 -10.24 9.81
CA THR A 83 3.69 -10.63 10.95
C THR A 83 5.00 -9.85 10.93
N GLU A 84 5.60 -9.69 9.74
CA GLU A 84 6.81 -8.89 9.57
C GLU A 84 6.58 -7.42 9.95
N ALA A 85 5.48 -6.81 9.48
CA ALA A 85 5.13 -5.45 9.88
C ALA A 85 5.03 -5.30 11.40
N LYS A 86 4.27 -6.20 12.06
CA LYS A 86 4.10 -6.17 13.52
C LYS A 86 5.43 -6.38 14.26
N SER A 87 6.27 -7.29 13.78
CA SER A 87 7.61 -7.55 14.33
C SER A 87 8.51 -6.31 14.26
N ASN A 88 8.29 -5.44 13.27
CA ASN A 88 9.03 -4.20 13.08
C ASN A 88 8.31 -2.97 13.65
N GLY A 89 7.32 -3.17 14.52
CA GLY A 89 6.65 -2.09 15.26
C GLY A 89 5.48 -1.43 14.53
N TYR A 90 5.15 -1.83 13.31
CA TYR A 90 4.01 -1.30 12.57
C TYR A 90 2.69 -1.91 13.07
N ALA A 91 1.64 -1.10 13.08
CA ALA A 91 0.27 -1.57 13.28
C ALA A 91 -0.44 -1.69 11.93
N ILE A 92 -1.14 -2.80 11.71
CA ILE A 92 -2.00 -2.98 10.53
C ILE A 92 -3.20 -2.03 10.66
N GLU A 93 -3.37 -1.15 9.67
CA GLU A 93 -4.49 -0.22 9.59
C GLU A 93 -5.65 -0.79 8.78
N SER A 94 -5.33 -1.47 7.68
CA SER A 94 -6.35 -1.97 6.74
C SER A 94 -5.81 -3.10 5.88
N GLU A 95 -6.70 -4.03 5.51
CA GLU A 95 -6.51 -4.96 4.40
C GLU A 95 -7.01 -4.29 3.12
N LEU A 96 -6.17 -4.23 2.09
CA LEU A 96 -6.46 -3.48 0.87
C LEU A 96 -7.01 -4.36 -0.26
N GLY A 97 -6.69 -5.66 -0.26
CA GLY A 97 -7.11 -6.63 -1.26
C GLY A 97 -5.97 -7.53 -1.73
N ASN A 98 -6.23 -8.43 -2.69
CA ASN A 98 -5.23 -9.36 -3.20
C ASN A 98 -4.39 -8.75 -4.34
N THR A 99 -3.08 -8.97 -4.27
CA THR A 99 -2.09 -8.54 -5.26
C THR A 99 -2.26 -9.29 -6.59
N ALA A 100 -1.58 -8.79 -7.63
CA ALA A 100 -1.31 -9.60 -8.81
C ALA A 100 -0.31 -10.73 -8.44
N PRO A 101 -0.34 -11.86 -9.17
CA PRO A 101 0.64 -12.93 -9.01
C PRO A 101 2.07 -12.47 -9.38
#